data_AF-A0AAD6DSL0-F1
#
_entry.id   AF-A0AAD6DSL0-F1
#
_cell.length_a   1.000
_cell.length_b   1.000
_cell.length_c   1.000
_cell.angle_alpha   90.00
_cell.angle_beta   90.00
_cell.angle_gamma   90.00
#
_symmetry.space_group_name_H-M   'P 1'
#
loop_
_entity.id
_entity.type
_entity.pdbx_description
1 polymer ?
#
loop_
_entity_poly.entity_id
_entity_poly.type
_entity_poly.pdbx_seq_one_letter_code
_entity_poly.pdbx_strand_id
1 'polypeptide(L)'
;MSLIGRANTALNTNTVTGVDEALSVHGSDWLWAVTAIYVLSFIVLLVLSFAAKESERVFHYLFTFTLLVGAITYYAQASDLGWSAVEQIDHLGNGIVRQMFYAKYINWVVAFPSLALGLGLISGVSWTTIFCNIAIAWYWVISYLVSAYTTTAYKWGFFAFGTFSWLILAMSTINESREAAALLGIERDYLFLAGWLNLLWLLYPIAFGLTDGGNVIGVTGGFVFFGVLDLLMVPVLTFAVLFFARNWDYRKLNIAFSDSRPSRESGDVDLGKHLTSRHASRPEAKIGQLLSSRPFERLNQQLNHAGLLFELELDGLRLLALINDKRAIDFLIAQTLIQ
;
A
#
# COMPACT_ATOMS: atom_id res chain seq x y z
N MET A 1 -28.64 -35.92 -13.27
CA MET A 1 -28.50 -34.78 -14.20
C MET A 1 -27.92 -33.61 -13.41
N SER A 2 -26.63 -33.29 -13.57
CA SER A 2 -26.07 -32.06 -12.99
C SER A 2 -26.46 -30.88 -13.90
N LEU A 3 -27.28 -29.96 -13.40
CA LEU A 3 -27.85 -28.86 -14.19
C LEU A 3 -26.82 -27.81 -14.65
N ILE A 4 -25.55 -27.95 -14.26
CA ILE A 4 -24.41 -27.19 -14.80
C ILE A 4 -23.28 -28.20 -14.94
N GLY A 5 -22.85 -28.52 -16.16
CA GLY A 5 -21.63 -29.32 -16.37
C GLY A 5 -20.42 -28.53 -15.84
N ARG A 6 -19.43 -29.20 -15.23
CA ARG A 6 -18.19 -28.54 -14.83
C ARG A 6 -17.57 -27.86 -16.05
N ALA A 7 -17.59 -26.53 -16.05
CA ALA A 7 -17.13 -25.71 -17.18
C ALA A 7 -15.70 -25.20 -17.00
N ASN A 8 -15.08 -25.41 -15.83
CA ASN A 8 -13.71 -24.97 -15.60
C ASN A 8 -12.72 -25.90 -16.33
N THR A 9 -12.18 -25.39 -17.42
CA THR A 9 -11.13 -26.04 -18.22
C THR A 9 -9.77 -25.37 -18.07
N ALA A 10 -9.59 -24.48 -17.08
CA ALA A 10 -8.36 -23.71 -16.91
C ALA A 10 -7.11 -24.60 -16.83
N LEU A 11 -7.19 -25.68 -16.04
CA LEU A 11 -6.08 -26.64 -15.88
C LEU A 11 -5.85 -27.54 -17.11
N ASN A 12 -6.83 -27.62 -18.02
CA ASN A 12 -6.65 -28.32 -19.30
C ASN A 12 -5.90 -27.43 -20.31
N THR A 13 -6.09 -26.11 -20.22
CA THR A 13 -5.41 -25.13 -21.07
C THR A 13 -3.99 -24.86 -20.56
N ASN A 14 -3.85 -24.63 -19.25
CA ASN A 14 -2.58 -24.38 -18.59
C ASN A 14 -2.21 -25.64 -17.80
N THR A 15 -1.59 -26.59 -18.49
CA THR A 15 -1.24 -27.89 -17.92
C THR A 15 -0.05 -27.77 -16.97
N VAL A 16 -0.16 -28.38 -15.79
CA VAL A 16 0.91 -28.44 -14.80
C VAL A 16 1.84 -29.62 -15.07
N THR A 17 3.14 -29.37 -15.12
CA THR A 17 4.18 -30.41 -15.19
C THR A 17 5.33 -30.08 -14.26
N GLY A 18 6.01 -31.10 -13.72
CA GLY A 18 7.23 -30.91 -12.91
C GLY A 18 6.99 -30.55 -11.44
N VAL A 19 5.80 -30.84 -10.91
CA VAL A 19 5.48 -30.75 -9.48
C VAL A 19 4.80 -32.04 -9.04
N ASP A 20 5.01 -32.43 -7.80
CA ASP A 20 4.37 -33.59 -7.17
C ASP A 20 2.99 -33.24 -6.62
N GLU A 21 2.82 -31.97 -6.22
CA GLU A 21 1.57 -31.44 -5.71
C GLU A 21 1.16 -30.17 -6.46
N ALA A 22 -0.02 -30.22 -7.07
CA ALA A 22 -0.58 -29.16 -7.90
C ALA A 22 -1.95 -28.69 -7.40
N LEU A 23 -2.35 -27.52 -7.89
CA LEU A 23 -3.68 -26.97 -7.73
C LEU A 23 -4.72 -27.95 -8.29
N SER A 24 -5.74 -28.27 -7.50
CA SER A 24 -6.85 -29.10 -7.97
C SER A 24 -7.86 -28.26 -8.77
N VAL A 25 -8.68 -28.92 -9.59
CA VAL A 25 -9.80 -28.26 -10.29
C VAL A 25 -10.72 -27.54 -9.30
N HIS A 26 -10.95 -28.13 -8.13
CA HIS A 26 -11.73 -27.51 -7.05
C HIS A 26 -11.06 -26.27 -6.45
N GLY A 27 -9.73 -26.28 -6.35
CA GLY A 27 -8.95 -25.10 -5.96
C GLY A 27 -9.06 -23.98 -6.97
N SER A 28 -9.00 -24.30 -8.27
CA SER A 28 -9.21 -23.33 -9.35
C SER A 28 -10.64 -22.76 -9.31
N ASP A 29 -11.68 -23.59 -9.13
CA ASP A 29 -13.07 -23.13 -8.96
C ASP A 29 -13.22 -22.14 -7.79
N TRP A 30 -12.58 -22.45 -6.65
CA TRP A 30 -12.54 -21.55 -5.49
C TRP A 30 -11.88 -20.21 -5.83
N LEU A 31 -10.73 -20.23 -6.51
CA LEU A 31 -10.00 -19.01 -6.90
C LEU A 31 -10.80 -18.17 -7.91
N TRP A 32 -11.57 -18.79 -8.80
CA TRP A 32 -12.52 -18.08 -9.66
C TRP A 32 -13.62 -17.39 -8.85
N ALA A 33 -14.14 -18.03 -7.80
CA ALA A 33 -15.12 -17.40 -6.91
C ALA A 33 -14.52 -16.20 -6.18
N VAL A 34 -13.29 -16.33 -5.64
CA VAL A 34 -12.57 -15.22 -5.01
C VAL A 34 -12.33 -14.07 -6.01
N THR A 35 -11.90 -14.39 -7.24
CA THR A 35 -11.74 -13.42 -8.33
C THR A 35 -13.04 -12.65 -8.58
N ALA A 36 -14.18 -13.35 -8.68
CA ALA A 36 -15.48 -12.72 -8.91
C ALA A 36 -15.87 -11.78 -7.75
N ILE A 37 -15.58 -12.13 -6.49
CA ILE A 37 -15.85 -11.27 -5.33
C ILE A 37 -14.98 -10.00 -5.39
N TYR A 38 -13.69 -10.13 -5.73
CA TYR A 38 -12.80 -8.97 -5.90
C TYR A 38 -13.27 -8.04 -7.02
N VAL A 39 -13.64 -8.59 -8.18
CA VAL A 39 -14.17 -7.82 -9.33
C VAL A 39 -15.48 -7.13 -8.97
N LEU A 40 -16.41 -7.84 -8.33
CA LEU A 40 -17.67 -7.27 -7.90
C LEU A 40 -17.45 -6.13 -6.89
N SER A 41 -16.58 -6.36 -5.90
CA SER A 41 -16.22 -5.36 -4.90
C SER A 41 -15.60 -4.12 -5.54
N PHE A 42 -14.72 -4.31 -6.53
CA PHE A 42 -14.12 -3.24 -7.32
C PHE A 42 -15.19 -2.44 -8.08
N ILE A 43 -16.12 -3.09 -8.78
CA ILE A 43 -17.19 -2.41 -9.53
C ILE A 43 -18.06 -1.59 -8.59
N VAL A 44 -18.50 -2.18 -7.47
CA VAL A 44 -19.31 -1.48 -6.46
C VAL A 44 -18.55 -0.27 -5.92
N LEU A 45 -17.28 -0.44 -5.55
CA LEU A 45 -16.46 0.65 -5.02
C LEU A 45 -16.24 1.76 -6.05
N LEU A 46 -16.02 1.40 -7.32
CA LEU A 46 -15.86 2.35 -8.41
C LEU A 46 -17.13 3.19 -8.61
N VAL A 47 -18.31 2.56 -8.59
CA VAL A 47 -19.59 3.28 -8.66
C VAL A 47 -19.76 4.22 -7.47
N LEU A 48 -19.44 3.77 -6.25
CA LEU A 48 -19.49 4.62 -5.05
C LEU A 48 -18.51 5.80 -5.14
N SER A 49 -17.34 5.61 -5.76
CA SER A 49 -16.34 6.67 -5.94
C SER A 49 -16.85 7.83 -6.80
N PHE A 50 -17.67 7.54 -7.82
CA PHE A 50 -18.28 8.57 -8.66
C PHE A 50 -19.38 9.35 -7.94
N ALA A 51 -20.06 8.74 -6.97
CA ALA A 51 -21.07 9.38 -6.15
C ALA A 51 -20.48 10.20 -4.97
N ALA A 52 -19.26 9.87 -4.53
CA ALA A 52 -18.59 10.54 -3.42
C ALA A 52 -18.04 11.93 -3.82
N LYS A 53 -17.93 12.85 -2.87
CA LYS A 53 -17.27 14.15 -3.05
C LYS A 53 -15.76 13.95 -3.21
N GLU A 54 -15.10 14.81 -4.00
CA GLU A 54 -13.66 14.66 -4.28
C GLU A 54 -12.78 14.60 -3.03
N SER A 55 -13.10 15.37 -1.99
CA SER A 55 -12.38 15.38 -0.71
C SER A 55 -12.49 14.09 0.11
N GLU A 56 -13.43 13.20 -0.21
CA GLU A 56 -13.72 11.96 0.51
C GLU A 56 -13.25 10.70 -0.27
N ARG A 57 -12.68 10.88 -1.47
CA ARG A 57 -12.32 9.79 -2.39
C ARG A 57 -11.00 9.07 -2.08
N VAL A 58 -10.19 9.55 -1.14
CA VAL A 58 -8.86 8.96 -0.86
C VAL A 58 -8.95 7.46 -0.57
N PHE A 59 -9.85 7.04 0.33
CA PHE A 59 -10.06 5.62 0.62
C PHE A 59 -10.66 4.85 -0.57
N HIS A 60 -11.51 5.50 -1.37
CA HIS A 60 -12.05 4.89 -2.58
C HIS A 60 -10.94 4.56 -3.58
N TYR A 61 -10.04 5.51 -3.87
CA TYR A 61 -8.95 5.29 -4.82
C TYR A 61 -7.96 4.24 -4.30
N LEU A 62 -7.58 4.33 -3.03
CA LEU A 62 -6.67 3.38 -2.39
C LEU A 62 -7.20 1.94 -2.52
N PHE A 63 -8.42 1.67 -2.05
CA PHE A 63 -8.98 0.32 -2.08
C PHE A 63 -9.39 -0.12 -3.48
N THR A 64 -9.74 0.80 -4.39
CA THR A 64 -10.00 0.46 -5.80
C THR A 64 -8.75 -0.14 -6.43
N PHE A 65 -7.59 0.47 -6.21
CA PHE A 65 -6.34 -0.06 -6.72
C PHE A 65 -5.99 -1.42 -6.07
N THR A 66 -6.14 -1.54 -4.75
CA THR A 66 -5.91 -2.81 -4.05
C THR A 66 -6.83 -3.94 -4.55
N LEU A 67 -8.12 -3.65 -4.74
CA LEU A 67 -9.08 -4.62 -5.26
C LEU A 67 -8.78 -5.01 -6.71
N LEU A 68 -8.32 -4.08 -7.54
CA LEU A 68 -7.94 -4.37 -8.92
C LEU A 68 -6.71 -5.28 -8.99
N VAL A 69 -5.69 -5.03 -8.16
CA VAL A 69 -4.51 -5.90 -8.05
C VAL A 69 -4.89 -7.28 -7.49
N GLY A 70 -5.79 -7.34 -6.50
CA GLY A 70 -6.35 -8.59 -6.03
C GLY A 70 -7.08 -9.36 -7.13
N ALA A 71 -7.93 -8.70 -7.91
CA ALA A 71 -8.66 -9.32 -9.01
C ALA A 71 -7.71 -9.94 -10.05
N ILE A 72 -6.68 -9.22 -10.50
CA ILE A 72 -5.76 -9.72 -11.54
C ILE A 72 -4.87 -10.86 -11.01
N THR A 73 -4.43 -10.79 -9.76
CA THR A 73 -3.60 -11.85 -9.16
C THR A 73 -4.42 -13.10 -8.86
N TYR A 74 -5.65 -12.98 -8.37
CA TYR A 74 -6.56 -14.12 -8.22
C TYR A 74 -6.97 -14.71 -9.56
N TYR A 75 -7.21 -13.89 -10.59
CA TYR A 75 -7.45 -14.35 -11.95
C TYR A 75 -6.28 -15.19 -12.47
N ALA A 76 -5.04 -14.69 -12.33
CA ALA A 76 -3.85 -15.42 -12.73
C ALA A 76 -3.78 -16.79 -12.02
N GLN A 77 -3.96 -16.82 -10.71
CA GLN A 77 -3.92 -18.04 -9.92
C GLN A 77 -5.06 -19.01 -10.26
N ALA A 78 -6.28 -18.51 -10.48
CA ALA A 78 -7.43 -19.32 -10.89
C ALA A 78 -7.22 -19.96 -12.26
N SER A 79 -6.54 -19.24 -13.16
CA SER A 79 -6.12 -19.75 -14.46
C SER A 79 -4.84 -20.60 -14.42
N ASP A 80 -4.31 -20.92 -13.24
CA ASP A 80 -3.06 -21.68 -13.05
C ASP A 80 -1.81 -21.01 -13.66
N LEU A 81 -1.76 -19.69 -13.54
CA LEU A 81 -0.63 -18.86 -13.93
C LEU A 81 0.01 -18.21 -12.69
N GLY A 82 1.22 -17.70 -12.84
CA GLY A 82 1.91 -16.99 -11.78
C GLY A 82 2.50 -17.90 -10.70
N TRP A 83 3.01 -19.07 -11.10
CA TRP A 83 3.64 -20.05 -10.23
C TRP A 83 4.98 -20.56 -10.77
N SER A 84 5.76 -21.19 -9.89
CA SER A 84 6.97 -21.94 -10.23
C SER A 84 7.10 -23.19 -9.36
N ALA A 85 7.80 -24.21 -9.86
CA ALA A 85 8.12 -25.41 -9.09
C ALA A 85 9.20 -25.10 -8.03
N VAL A 86 8.93 -25.42 -6.77
CA VAL A 86 9.88 -25.18 -5.66
C VAL A 86 9.98 -26.42 -4.77
N GLU A 87 11.21 -26.90 -4.58
CA GLU A 87 11.52 -28.00 -3.66
C GLU A 87 11.23 -27.61 -2.20
N GLN A 88 10.55 -28.50 -1.49
CA GLN A 88 10.21 -28.34 -0.08
C GLN A 88 11.24 -29.03 0.80
N ILE A 89 11.58 -28.41 1.93
CA ILE A 89 12.47 -28.99 2.94
C ILE A 89 11.80 -30.19 3.62
N ASP A 90 10.52 -30.01 3.97
CA ASP A 90 9.74 -30.98 4.71
C ASP A 90 8.90 -31.81 3.75
N HIS A 91 9.18 -33.11 3.68
CA HIS A 91 8.52 -34.07 2.78
C HIS A 91 7.33 -34.76 3.45
N LEU A 92 6.34 -33.98 3.91
CA LEU A 92 5.22 -34.44 4.75
C LEU A 92 4.07 -35.12 3.97
N GLY A 93 4.37 -35.78 2.84
CA GLY A 93 3.38 -36.47 2.01
C GLY A 93 2.69 -35.58 0.95
N ASN A 94 2.93 -34.27 0.98
CA ASN A 94 2.49 -33.31 -0.04
C ASN A 94 3.54 -33.11 -1.16
N GLY A 95 4.31 -34.15 -1.47
CA GLY A 95 5.36 -34.10 -2.49
C GLY A 95 6.67 -33.42 -2.08
N ILE A 96 7.70 -33.60 -2.92
CA ILE A 96 9.01 -32.97 -2.78
C ILE A 96 9.01 -31.63 -3.49
N VAL A 97 8.42 -31.57 -4.68
CA VAL A 97 8.32 -30.36 -5.50
C VAL A 97 6.89 -29.84 -5.47
N ARG A 98 6.71 -28.65 -4.90
CA ARG A 98 5.40 -28.01 -4.73
C ARG A 98 5.19 -26.91 -5.79
N GLN A 99 3.95 -26.78 -6.26
CA GLN A 99 3.53 -25.64 -7.06
C GLN A 99 3.46 -24.37 -6.19
N MET A 100 4.45 -23.49 -6.31
CA MET A 100 4.53 -22.25 -5.53
C MET A 100 4.03 -21.05 -6.34
N PHE A 101 2.90 -20.48 -5.92
CA PHE A 101 2.32 -19.32 -6.60
C PHE A 101 2.91 -18.02 -6.07
N TYR A 102 3.80 -17.40 -6.84
CA TYR A 102 4.36 -16.10 -6.49
C TYR A 102 3.33 -14.96 -6.62
N ALA A 103 2.27 -15.17 -7.42
CA ALA A 103 1.21 -14.19 -7.64
C ALA A 103 0.52 -13.72 -6.35
N LYS A 104 0.36 -14.58 -5.33
CA LYS A 104 -0.18 -14.16 -4.01
C LYS A 104 0.72 -13.15 -3.30
N TYR A 105 2.05 -13.32 -3.38
CA TYR A 105 2.97 -12.36 -2.76
C TYR A 105 2.94 -11.04 -3.52
N ILE A 106 2.78 -11.05 -4.85
CA ILE A 106 2.55 -9.83 -5.64
C ILE A 106 1.29 -9.10 -5.15
N ASN A 107 0.21 -9.83 -4.88
CA ASN A 107 -0.99 -9.26 -4.28
C ASN A 107 -0.67 -8.59 -2.93
N TRP A 108 0.03 -9.31 -2.04
CA TRP A 108 0.35 -8.82 -0.69
C TRP A 108 1.31 -7.64 -0.69
N VAL A 109 2.24 -7.55 -1.65
CA VAL A 109 3.14 -6.38 -1.84
C VAL A 109 2.35 -5.10 -2.07
N VAL A 110 1.14 -5.18 -2.62
CA VAL A 110 0.24 -4.03 -2.77
C VAL A 110 -0.74 -3.94 -1.62
N ALA A 111 -1.38 -5.06 -1.24
CA ALA A 111 -2.46 -5.06 -0.27
C ALA A 111 -1.99 -4.65 1.14
N PHE A 112 -0.92 -5.24 1.67
CA PHE A 112 -0.52 -4.99 3.05
C PHE A 112 -0.09 -3.52 3.27
N PRO A 113 0.75 -2.93 2.40
CA PRO A 113 1.06 -1.51 2.53
C PRO A 113 -0.13 -0.60 2.28
N SER A 114 -1.05 -0.96 1.37
CA SER A 114 -2.28 -0.18 1.16
C SER A 114 -3.15 -0.16 2.41
N LEU A 115 -3.26 -1.28 3.12
CA LEU A 115 -4.00 -1.39 4.36
C LEU A 115 -3.31 -0.62 5.51
N ALA A 116 -1.98 -0.69 5.60
CA ALA A 116 -1.19 0.08 6.54
C ALA A 116 -1.33 1.60 6.30
N LEU A 117 -1.29 2.03 5.03
CA LEU A 117 -1.58 3.40 4.61
C LEU A 117 -3.01 3.80 5.00
N GLY A 118 -3.99 2.94 4.73
CA GLY A 118 -5.39 3.16 5.09
C GLY A 118 -5.56 3.42 6.58
N LEU A 119 -5.01 2.55 7.44
CA LEU A 119 -5.03 2.77 8.90
C LEU A 119 -4.30 4.03 9.31
N GLY A 120 -3.12 4.31 8.74
CA GLY A 120 -2.35 5.51 9.07
C GLY A 120 -3.07 6.81 8.72
N LEU A 121 -3.78 6.83 7.59
CA LEU A 121 -4.64 7.94 7.19
C LEU A 121 -5.82 8.09 8.16
N ILE A 122 -6.48 6.99 8.53
CA ILE A 122 -7.62 7.03 9.48
C ILE A 122 -7.16 7.53 10.86
N SER A 123 -6.02 7.10 11.37
CA SER A 123 -5.55 7.54 12.69
C SER A 123 -5.04 8.98 12.71
N GLY A 124 -4.69 9.56 11.56
CA GLY A 124 -4.08 10.87 11.49
C GLY A 124 -2.67 10.93 12.09
N VAL A 125 -1.95 9.80 12.11
CA VAL A 125 -0.54 9.77 12.54
C VAL A 125 0.36 10.53 11.58
N SER A 126 1.60 10.81 12.03
CA SER A 126 2.59 11.51 11.22
C SER A 126 2.87 10.78 9.91
N TRP A 127 3.14 11.52 8.83
CA TRP A 127 3.51 10.93 7.54
C TRP A 127 4.75 10.01 7.65
N THR A 128 5.67 10.32 8.57
CA THR A 128 6.83 9.49 8.88
C THR A 128 6.40 8.13 9.42
N THR A 129 5.47 8.09 10.38
CA THR A 129 4.91 6.85 10.92
C THR A 129 4.19 6.04 9.83
N ILE A 130 3.41 6.71 8.97
CA ILE A 130 2.75 6.06 7.82
C ILE A 130 3.78 5.41 6.89
N PHE A 131 4.82 6.15 6.51
CA PHE A 131 5.88 5.65 5.63
C PHE A 131 6.62 4.47 6.26
N CYS A 132 6.97 4.55 7.54
CA CYS A 132 7.58 3.44 8.28
C CYS A 132 6.68 2.21 8.28
N ASN A 133 5.38 2.35 8.51
CA ASN A 133 4.44 1.24 8.52
C ASN A 133 4.31 0.57 7.14
N ILE A 134 4.31 1.36 6.05
CA ILE A 134 4.37 0.86 4.67
C ILE A 134 5.67 0.08 4.43
N ALA A 135 6.82 0.65 4.81
CA ALA A 135 8.12 0.01 4.62
C ALA A 135 8.24 -1.31 5.40
N ILE A 136 7.73 -1.35 6.64
CA ILE A 136 7.67 -2.56 7.46
C ILE A 136 6.76 -3.61 6.83
N ALA A 137 5.59 -3.21 6.30
CA ALA A 137 4.69 -4.11 5.59
C ALA A 137 5.36 -4.71 4.34
N TRP A 138 6.12 -3.92 3.57
CA TRP A 138 6.91 -4.44 2.46
C TRP A 138 8.00 -5.40 2.90
N TYR A 139 8.78 -5.03 3.90
CA TYR A 139 9.84 -5.88 4.45
C TYR A 139 9.27 -7.24 4.87
N TRP A 140 8.09 -7.25 5.50
CA TRP A 140 7.41 -8.48 5.88
C TRP A 140 7.11 -9.38 4.67
N VAL A 141 6.39 -8.85 3.68
CA VAL A 141 5.94 -9.63 2.52
C VAL A 141 7.12 -10.13 1.70
N ILE A 142 8.15 -9.30 1.49
CA ILE A 142 9.37 -9.67 0.76
C ILE A 142 10.12 -10.76 1.50
N SER A 143 10.24 -10.68 2.83
CA SER A 143 10.87 -11.73 3.63
C SER A 143 10.15 -13.07 3.51
N TYR A 144 8.81 -13.05 3.44
CA TYR A 144 8.00 -14.25 3.24
C TYR A 144 8.15 -14.83 1.83
N LEU A 145 8.21 -13.97 0.81
CA LEU A 145 8.51 -14.41 -0.56
C LEU A 145 9.88 -15.09 -0.64
N VAL A 146 10.92 -14.47 -0.08
CA VAL A 146 12.28 -15.05 -0.04
C VAL A 146 12.28 -16.37 0.74
N SER A 147 11.56 -16.43 1.86
CA SER A 147 11.38 -17.66 2.64
C SER A 147 10.73 -18.77 1.82
N ALA A 148 9.66 -18.47 1.07
CA ALA A 148 8.93 -19.45 0.27
C ALA A 148 9.79 -20.10 -0.82
N TYR A 149 10.76 -19.35 -1.36
CA TYR A 149 11.69 -19.81 -2.41
C TYR A 149 12.98 -20.41 -1.85
N THR A 150 13.20 -20.35 -0.54
CA THR A 150 14.39 -20.93 0.09
C THR A 150 14.16 -22.43 0.32
N THR A 151 14.95 -23.27 -0.35
CA THR A 151 14.88 -24.74 -0.30
C THR A 151 15.72 -25.36 0.81
N THR A 152 16.25 -24.55 1.73
CA THR A 152 17.09 -24.97 2.86
C THR A 152 16.54 -24.45 4.18
N ALA A 153 16.96 -25.03 5.32
CA ALA A 153 16.45 -24.67 6.65
C ALA A 153 16.54 -23.16 6.98
N TYR A 154 17.38 -22.40 6.28
CA TYR A 154 17.45 -20.94 6.35
C TYR A 154 16.12 -20.23 6.04
N LYS A 155 15.15 -20.89 5.38
CA LYS A 155 13.82 -20.32 5.14
C LYS A 155 13.14 -19.84 6.42
N TRP A 156 13.35 -20.56 7.53
CA TRP A 156 12.78 -20.23 8.82
C TRP A 156 13.39 -18.96 9.43
N GLY A 157 14.62 -18.60 9.05
CA GLY A 157 15.23 -17.32 9.41
C GLY A 157 14.49 -16.15 8.76
N PHE A 158 14.27 -16.22 7.44
CA PHE A 158 13.48 -15.20 6.72
C PHE A 158 12.04 -15.11 7.23
N PHE A 159 11.42 -16.26 7.54
CA PHE A 159 10.10 -16.30 8.17
C PHE A 159 10.11 -15.59 9.53
N ALA A 160 11.10 -15.84 10.38
CA ALA A 160 11.20 -15.22 11.71
C ALA A 160 11.39 -13.69 11.60
N PHE A 161 12.31 -13.22 10.75
CA PHE A 161 12.52 -11.79 10.52
C PHE A 161 11.27 -11.10 9.95
N GLY A 162 10.62 -11.72 8.96
CA GLY A 162 9.36 -11.22 8.43
C GLY A 162 8.27 -11.15 9.50
N THR A 163 8.08 -12.21 10.28
CA THR A 163 7.06 -12.25 11.34
C THR A 163 7.34 -11.24 12.46
N PHE A 164 8.62 -11.01 12.78
CA PHE A 164 9.00 -9.99 13.74
C PHE A 164 8.62 -8.59 13.26
N SER A 165 8.75 -8.31 11.96
CA SER A 165 8.32 -7.02 11.40
C SER A 165 6.81 -6.79 11.51
N TRP A 166 6.00 -7.85 11.44
CA TRP A 166 4.56 -7.77 11.76
C TRP A 166 4.32 -7.33 13.21
N LEU A 167 5.10 -7.81 14.19
CA LEU A 167 4.97 -7.36 15.58
C LEU A 167 5.23 -5.85 15.71
N ILE A 168 6.22 -5.32 14.98
CA ILE A 168 6.50 -3.88 14.96
C ILE A 168 5.30 -3.11 14.37
N LEU A 169 4.76 -3.60 13.25
CA LEU A 169 3.59 -3.00 12.61
C LEU A 169 2.34 -3.06 13.50
N ALA A 170 2.12 -4.17 14.19
CA ALA A 170 1.03 -4.35 15.14
C ALA A 170 1.16 -3.38 16.33
N MET A 171 2.38 -3.19 16.85
CA MET A 171 2.63 -2.23 17.93
C MET A 171 2.38 -0.78 17.49
N SER A 172 2.79 -0.40 16.28
CA SER A 172 2.51 0.95 15.76
C SER A 172 1.02 1.19 15.52
N THR A 173 0.31 0.19 14.98
CA THR A 173 -1.12 0.32 14.69
C THR A 173 -2.00 0.27 15.95
N ILE A 174 -1.70 -0.57 16.93
CA ILE A 174 -2.53 -0.73 18.14
C ILE A 174 -2.21 0.34 19.21
N ASN A 175 -0.99 0.87 19.26
CA ASN A 175 -0.59 1.87 20.26
C ASN A 175 -0.55 3.28 19.67
N GLU A 176 0.52 3.63 18.95
CA GLU A 176 0.78 4.99 18.46
C GLU A 176 -0.38 5.52 17.59
N SER A 177 -0.88 4.69 16.68
CA SER A 177 -1.98 5.07 15.80
C SER A 177 -3.32 5.15 16.50
N ARG A 178 -3.56 4.31 17.52
CA ARG A 178 -4.76 4.41 18.36
C ARG A 178 -4.77 5.70 19.17
N GLU A 179 -3.64 6.06 19.77
CA GLU A 179 -3.50 7.29 20.55
C GLU A 179 -3.77 8.53 19.67
N ALA A 180 -3.25 8.56 18.44
CA ALA A 180 -3.57 9.61 17.48
C ALA A 180 -5.06 9.65 17.11
N ALA A 181 -5.67 8.48 16.86
CA ALA A 181 -7.11 8.38 16.57
C ALA A 181 -7.99 8.86 17.72
N ALA A 182 -7.55 8.67 18.97
CA ALA A 182 -8.25 9.14 20.17
C ALA A 182 -8.28 10.67 20.26
N LEU A 183 -7.21 11.35 19.86
CA LEU A 183 -7.17 12.81 19.79
C LEU A 183 -8.17 13.37 18.75
N LEU A 184 -8.50 12.58 17.73
CA LEU A 184 -9.49 12.92 16.70
C LEU A 184 -10.93 12.51 17.07
N GLY A 185 -11.12 11.80 18.20
CA GLY A 185 -12.43 11.33 18.66
C GLY A 185 -13.00 10.14 17.88
N ILE A 186 -12.17 9.40 17.14
CA ILE A 186 -12.56 8.23 16.32
C ILE A 186 -11.94 6.92 16.81
N GLU A 187 -11.41 6.89 18.04
CA GLU A 187 -10.69 5.75 18.61
C GLU A 187 -11.45 4.42 18.47
N ARG A 188 -12.75 4.41 18.77
CA ARG A 188 -13.56 3.19 18.75
C ARG A 188 -13.59 2.55 17.36
N ASP A 189 -13.87 3.36 16.34
CA ASP A 189 -13.99 2.89 14.96
C ASP A 189 -12.60 2.47 14.45
N TYR A 190 -11.56 3.25 14.78
CA TYR A 190 -10.18 2.90 14.47
C TYR A 190 -9.76 1.57 15.12
N LEU A 191 -10.02 1.38 16.41
CA LEU A 191 -9.63 0.18 17.15
C LEU A 191 -10.33 -1.07 16.61
N PHE A 192 -11.59 -0.96 16.18
CA PHE A 192 -12.29 -2.05 15.52
C PHE A 192 -11.60 -2.46 14.22
N LEU A 193 -11.28 -1.49 13.35
CA LEU A 193 -10.63 -1.73 12.06
C LEU A 193 -9.19 -2.25 12.22
N ALA A 194 -8.41 -1.62 13.10
CA ALA A 194 -7.04 -2.02 13.39
C ALA A 194 -6.98 -3.39 14.09
N GLY A 195 -7.91 -3.67 15.01
CA GLY A 195 -8.02 -4.95 15.68
C GLY A 195 -8.40 -6.09 14.71
N TRP A 196 -9.38 -5.85 13.84
CA TRP A 196 -9.76 -6.80 12.78
C TRP A 196 -8.58 -7.11 11.86
N LEU A 197 -7.89 -6.06 11.37
CA LEU A 197 -6.76 -6.24 10.47
C LEU A 197 -5.60 -6.98 11.15
N ASN A 198 -5.24 -6.62 12.38
CA ASN A 198 -4.15 -7.29 13.10
C ASN A 198 -4.49 -8.74 13.44
N LEU A 199 -5.74 -9.05 13.76
CA LEU A 199 -6.19 -10.43 13.96
C LEU A 199 -6.00 -11.26 12.69
N LEU A 200 -6.40 -10.73 11.52
CA LEU A 200 -6.19 -11.41 10.25
C LEU A 200 -4.71 -11.54 9.93
N TRP A 201 -3.92 -10.47 10.11
CA TRP A 201 -2.47 -10.49 9.91
C TRP A 201 -1.75 -11.51 10.79
N LEU A 202 -2.19 -11.73 12.03
CA LEU A 202 -1.67 -12.80 12.90
C LEU A 202 -1.89 -14.21 12.29
N LEU A 203 -2.94 -14.41 11.49
CA LEU A 203 -3.22 -15.70 10.86
C LEU A 203 -2.32 -15.96 9.64
N TYR A 204 -1.72 -14.94 9.01
CA TYR A 204 -0.84 -15.13 7.85
C TYR A 204 0.45 -15.90 8.20
N PRO A 205 1.19 -15.60 9.30
CA PRO A 205 2.33 -16.39 9.73
C PRO A 205 1.96 -17.86 9.99
N ILE A 206 0.79 -18.09 10.60
CA ILE A 206 0.29 -19.45 10.88
C ILE A 206 -0.01 -20.17 9.56
N ALA A 207 -0.76 -19.52 8.67
CA ALA A 207 -1.07 -20.05 7.35
C ALA A 207 0.21 -20.35 6.56
N PHE A 208 1.18 -19.44 6.55
CA PHE A 208 2.48 -19.64 5.90
C PHE A 208 3.23 -20.83 6.49
N GLY A 209 3.35 -20.91 7.82
CA GLY A 209 4.04 -22.01 8.50
C GLY A 209 3.43 -23.38 8.17
N LEU A 210 2.11 -23.46 8.03
CA LEU A 210 1.41 -24.69 7.66
C LEU A 210 1.44 -25.00 6.17
N THR A 211 1.65 -24.01 5.29
CA THR A 211 1.56 -24.17 3.83
C THR A 211 2.94 -24.04 3.18
N ASP A 212 3.32 -22.83 2.78
CA ASP A 212 4.53 -22.53 2.00
C ASP A 212 5.83 -22.75 2.80
N GLY A 213 5.75 -22.67 4.13
CA GLY A 213 6.83 -22.91 5.06
C GLY A 213 7.05 -24.41 5.26
N GLY A 214 6.13 -25.05 5.99
CA GLY A 214 6.27 -26.41 6.49
C GLY A 214 5.56 -27.49 5.67
N ASN A 215 4.93 -27.16 4.54
CA ASN A 215 4.34 -28.13 3.61
C ASN A 215 3.34 -29.12 4.26
N VAL A 216 2.63 -28.71 5.32
CA VAL A 216 1.66 -29.55 6.06
C VAL A 216 0.32 -29.58 5.33
N ILE A 217 -0.13 -28.42 4.85
CA ILE A 217 -1.35 -28.24 4.09
C ILE A 217 -1.00 -28.15 2.61
N GLY A 218 -1.71 -28.93 1.80
CA GLY A 218 -1.53 -28.95 0.36
C GLY A 218 -1.81 -27.63 -0.37
N VAL A 219 -1.45 -27.54 -1.65
CA VAL A 219 -1.61 -26.33 -2.49
C VAL A 219 -3.05 -25.83 -2.48
N THR A 220 -4.02 -26.70 -2.74
CA THR A 220 -5.44 -26.34 -2.73
C THR A 220 -5.91 -25.87 -1.36
N GLY A 221 -5.52 -26.58 -0.29
CA GLY A 221 -5.90 -26.21 1.08
C GLY A 221 -5.31 -24.87 1.49
N GLY A 222 -4.08 -24.58 1.09
CA GLY A 222 -3.43 -23.29 1.31
C GLY A 222 -4.17 -22.15 0.61
N PHE A 223 -4.67 -22.37 -0.61
CA PHE A 223 -5.49 -21.38 -1.31
C PHE A 223 -6.85 -21.11 -0.69
N VAL A 224 -7.48 -22.13 -0.10
CA VAL A 224 -8.70 -21.90 0.68
C VAL A 224 -8.38 -21.05 1.90
N PHE A 225 -7.31 -21.34 2.61
CA PHE A 225 -6.90 -20.58 3.79
C PHE A 225 -6.59 -19.11 3.43
N PHE A 226 -5.62 -18.86 2.55
CA PHE A 226 -5.27 -17.49 2.17
C PHE A 226 -6.40 -16.76 1.46
N GLY A 227 -7.20 -17.45 0.64
CA GLY A 227 -8.36 -16.88 -0.02
C GLY A 227 -9.39 -16.32 0.96
N VAL A 228 -9.69 -17.06 2.04
CA VAL A 228 -10.59 -16.57 3.10
C VAL A 228 -9.97 -15.36 3.81
N LEU A 229 -8.68 -15.42 4.16
CA LEU A 229 -8.00 -14.28 4.80
C LEU A 229 -8.03 -13.03 3.93
N ASP A 230 -7.71 -13.15 2.64
CA ASP A 230 -7.68 -12.05 1.69
C ASP A 230 -9.09 -11.44 1.48
N LEU A 231 -10.14 -12.26 1.38
CA LEU A 231 -11.53 -11.79 1.29
C LEU A 231 -11.96 -10.98 2.52
N LEU A 232 -11.61 -11.44 3.72
CA LEU A 232 -11.91 -10.76 4.98
C LEU A 232 -11.05 -9.51 5.18
N MET A 233 -9.84 -9.51 4.63
CA MET A 233 -8.86 -8.45 4.81
C MET A 233 -9.06 -7.29 3.84
N VAL A 234 -9.37 -7.56 2.56
CA VAL A 234 -9.45 -6.52 1.53
C VAL A 234 -10.91 -6.15 1.23
N PRO A 235 -11.75 -6.98 0.57
CA PRO A 235 -13.16 -6.63 0.33
C PRO A 235 -13.93 -6.22 1.58
N VAL A 236 -13.92 -7.06 2.63
CA VAL A 236 -14.73 -6.79 3.84
C VAL A 236 -14.24 -5.54 4.55
N LEU A 237 -12.92 -5.39 4.74
CA LEU A 237 -12.38 -4.19 5.39
C LEU A 237 -12.64 -2.93 4.57
N THR A 238 -12.54 -2.99 3.23
CA THR A 238 -12.85 -1.86 2.34
C THR A 238 -14.25 -1.32 2.60
N PHE A 239 -15.25 -2.20 2.60
CA PHE A 239 -16.63 -1.80 2.86
C PHE A 239 -16.85 -1.38 4.32
N ALA A 240 -16.16 -2.00 5.28
CA ALA A 240 -16.19 -1.58 6.67
C ALA A 240 -15.65 -0.15 6.84
N VAL A 241 -14.49 0.17 6.25
CA VAL A 241 -13.90 1.52 6.28
C VAL A 241 -14.88 2.52 5.69
N LEU A 242 -15.45 2.26 4.51
CA LEU A 242 -16.42 3.17 3.91
C LEU A 242 -17.70 3.34 4.72
N PHE A 243 -18.14 2.29 5.42
CA PHE A 243 -19.30 2.36 6.30
C PHE A 243 -19.03 3.28 7.50
N PHE A 244 -17.88 3.13 8.17
CA PHE A 244 -17.50 3.98 9.30
C PHE A 244 -17.17 5.41 8.86
N ALA A 245 -16.56 5.58 7.68
CA ALA A 245 -16.16 6.88 7.14
C ALA A 245 -17.32 7.87 6.95
N ARG A 246 -18.56 7.39 6.86
CA ARG A 246 -19.77 8.23 6.85
C ARG A 246 -19.91 9.11 8.09
N ASN A 247 -19.30 8.70 9.21
CA ASN A 247 -19.38 9.42 10.49
C ASN A 247 -18.12 10.26 10.79
N TRP A 248 -17.11 10.22 9.92
CA TRP A 248 -15.84 10.88 10.17
C TRP A 248 -15.80 12.30 9.59
N ASP A 249 -15.14 13.21 10.30
CA ASP A 249 -14.91 14.58 9.82
C ASP A 249 -13.59 14.66 9.06
N TYR A 250 -13.66 14.57 7.73
CA TYR A 250 -12.50 14.60 6.83
C TYR A 250 -11.64 15.87 6.97
N ARG A 251 -12.20 16.98 7.47
CA ARG A 251 -11.43 18.21 7.73
C ARG A 251 -10.51 18.06 8.94
N LYS A 252 -10.95 17.35 9.98
CA LYS A 252 -10.12 17.06 11.15
C LYS A 252 -8.99 16.07 10.83
N LEU A 253 -9.23 15.17 9.89
CA LEU A 253 -8.26 14.20 9.42
C LEU A 253 -7.17 14.80 8.50
N ASN A 254 -7.35 16.04 8.03
CA ASN A 254 -6.43 16.73 7.11
C ASN A 254 -6.13 15.95 5.79
N ILE A 255 -7.05 15.06 5.38
CA ILE A 255 -6.93 14.22 4.15
C ILE A 255 -7.63 14.90 2.95
N ALA A 256 -8.15 16.11 3.12
CA ALA A 256 -8.77 16.90 2.04
C ALA A 256 -7.73 17.49 1.08
N PHE A 257 -6.79 16.69 0.60
CA PHE A 257 -5.76 17.12 -0.34
C PHE A 257 -6.37 17.64 -1.66
N SER A 258 -7.55 17.16 -2.05
CA SER A 258 -8.25 17.57 -3.29
C SER A 258 -8.84 19.00 -3.25
N ASP A 259 -9.10 19.57 -2.06
CA ASP A 259 -9.59 20.97 -1.94
C ASP A 259 -8.48 22.01 -2.23
N SER A 260 -7.21 21.58 -2.31
CA SER A 260 -6.07 22.45 -2.61
C SER A 260 -5.87 22.74 -4.10
N ARG A 261 -6.79 22.29 -4.97
CA ARG A 261 -6.79 22.69 -6.38
C ARG A 261 -7.18 24.17 -6.44
N PRO A 262 -6.30 25.09 -6.91
CA PRO A 262 -6.69 26.48 -7.02
C PRO A 262 -7.86 26.56 -8.01
N SER A 263 -9.05 26.90 -7.50
CA SER A 263 -10.18 27.28 -8.31
C SER A 263 -9.75 28.42 -9.22
N ARG A 264 -9.83 28.22 -10.54
CA ARG A 264 -9.48 29.22 -11.58
C ARG A 264 -10.32 30.50 -11.53
N GLU A 265 -11.17 30.69 -10.52
CA GLU A 265 -12.10 31.82 -10.40
C GLU A 265 -11.63 32.94 -9.45
N SER A 266 -10.53 32.79 -8.71
CA SER A 266 -10.06 33.85 -7.79
C SER A 266 -9.07 34.84 -8.41
N GLY A 267 -8.82 34.78 -9.73
CA GLY A 267 -7.82 35.60 -10.41
C GLY A 267 -8.31 36.98 -10.90
N ASP A 268 -9.62 37.18 -11.06
CA ASP A 268 -10.15 38.37 -11.77
C ASP A 268 -10.80 39.42 -10.85
N VAL A 269 -11.08 39.09 -9.58
CA VAL A 269 -11.80 40.01 -8.69
C VAL A 269 -10.87 40.96 -7.91
N ASP A 270 -9.59 40.61 -7.76
CA ASP A 270 -8.67 41.37 -6.90
C ASP A 270 -7.73 42.32 -7.67
N LEU A 271 -7.60 42.15 -9.00
CA LEU A 271 -6.73 43.01 -9.82
C LEU A 271 -7.36 44.39 -10.10
N GLY A 272 -8.69 44.52 -9.99
CA GLY A 272 -9.42 45.75 -10.26
C GLY A 272 -9.44 46.77 -9.11
N LYS A 273 -9.18 46.35 -7.87
CA LYS A 273 -9.26 47.24 -6.69
C LYS A 273 -7.93 47.91 -6.33
N HIS A 274 -6.79 47.41 -6.82
CA HIS A 274 -5.48 47.95 -6.46
C HIS A 274 -4.85 48.89 -7.50
N LEU A 275 -5.44 49.04 -8.70
CA LEU A 275 -4.84 49.83 -9.78
C LEU A 275 -5.32 51.30 -9.87
N THR A 276 -6.23 51.76 -9.01
CA THR A 276 -6.75 53.14 -9.07
C THR A 276 -6.19 54.12 -8.05
N SER A 277 -5.20 53.76 -7.21
CA SER A 277 -4.75 54.65 -6.13
C SER A 277 -3.26 54.95 -6.00
N ARG A 278 -2.42 54.72 -7.01
CA ARG A 278 -1.00 55.18 -6.93
C ARG A 278 -0.50 55.80 -8.22
N HIS A 279 -0.76 57.09 -8.32
CA HIS A 279 0.02 58.00 -9.14
C HIS A 279 1.39 58.25 -8.46
N ALA A 280 2.43 58.27 -9.30
CA ALA A 280 3.73 58.91 -9.11
C ALA A 280 4.63 58.46 -7.93
N SER A 281 5.64 57.65 -8.24
CA SER A 281 7.09 57.97 -8.12
C SER A 281 7.93 56.70 -7.95
N ARG A 282 8.77 56.42 -8.95
CA ARG A 282 9.98 55.59 -8.81
C ARG A 282 11.10 56.53 -8.35
N PRO A 283 12.05 56.06 -7.51
CA PRO A 283 13.30 55.65 -8.12
C PRO A 283 13.85 54.31 -7.61
N GLU A 284 14.51 53.64 -8.54
CA GLU A 284 15.26 52.40 -8.42
C GLU A 284 16.50 52.61 -7.54
N ALA A 285 16.49 52.13 -6.29
CA ALA A 285 17.72 52.11 -5.47
C ALA A 285 17.71 51.12 -4.29
N LYS A 286 16.75 50.20 -4.18
CA LYS A 286 16.65 49.34 -2.97
C LYS A 286 16.22 47.89 -3.21
N ILE A 287 16.56 47.33 -4.37
CA ILE A 287 16.31 45.90 -4.69
C ILE A 287 17.61 45.07 -4.65
N GLY A 288 18.78 45.72 -4.56
CA GLY A 288 20.09 45.03 -4.55
C GLY A 288 20.57 44.48 -3.20
N GLN A 289 19.81 44.61 -2.10
CA GLN A 289 20.33 44.32 -0.75
C GLN A 289 19.45 43.38 0.11
N LEU A 290 18.43 42.74 -0.49
CA LEU A 290 17.54 41.81 0.22
C LEU A 290 17.47 40.40 -0.40
N LEU A 291 18.38 40.08 -1.34
CA LEU A 291 18.44 38.78 -2.00
C LEU A 291 19.76 38.00 -1.75
N SER A 292 20.49 38.29 -0.65
CA SER A 292 21.78 37.63 -0.35
C SER A 292 21.83 36.83 0.95
N SER A 293 20.71 36.38 1.50
CA SER A 293 20.72 35.44 2.62
C SER A 293 20.08 34.12 2.21
N ARG A 294 20.74 33.40 1.29
CA ARG A 294 20.37 32.01 1.00
C ARG A 294 20.66 31.17 2.25
N PRO A 295 19.67 30.45 2.82
CA PRO A 295 19.86 29.58 3.98
C PRO A 295 20.98 28.54 3.78
N PHE A 296 21.27 28.22 2.52
CA PHE A 296 22.27 27.25 2.07
C PHE A 296 23.71 27.61 2.45
N GLU A 297 24.10 28.90 2.38
CA GLU A 297 25.46 29.32 2.72
C GLU A 297 25.73 29.23 4.23
N ARG A 298 24.72 29.53 5.06
CA ARG A 298 24.83 29.38 6.52
C ARG A 298 24.96 27.92 6.96
N LEU A 299 24.23 27.01 6.30
CA LEU A 299 24.29 25.58 6.60
C LEU A 299 25.66 24.99 6.21
N ASN A 300 26.19 25.38 5.05
CA ASN A 300 27.50 24.95 4.57
C ASN A 300 28.66 25.47 5.46
N GLN A 301 28.53 26.69 5.99
CA GLN A 301 29.51 27.26 6.93
C GLN A 301 29.48 26.56 8.30
N GLN A 302 28.29 26.16 8.79
CA GLN A 302 28.15 25.44 10.05
C GLN A 302 28.67 24.00 9.99
N LEU A 303 28.47 23.32 8.85
CA LEU A 303 28.95 21.95 8.64
C LEU A 303 30.49 21.89 8.50
N ASN A 304 31.11 22.89 7.85
CA ASN A 304 32.57 22.98 7.74
C ASN A 304 33.28 23.27 9.08
N HIS A 305 32.62 23.98 10.01
CA HIS A 305 33.16 24.19 11.36
C HIS A 305 33.08 22.94 12.25
N ALA A 306 32.26 21.94 11.89
CA ALA A 306 32.04 20.73 12.70
C ALA A 306 32.93 19.53 12.31
N GLY A 307 33.81 19.67 11.31
CA GLY A 307 34.82 18.65 10.97
C GLY A 307 34.31 17.30 10.45
N LEU A 308 33.03 17.20 10.07
CA LEU A 308 32.41 15.98 9.56
C LEU A 308 32.60 15.86 8.04
N LEU A 309 33.73 15.27 7.62
CA LEU A 309 33.90 14.74 6.26
C LEU A 309 33.30 13.33 6.21
N PHE A 310 32.04 13.23 5.80
CA PHE A 310 31.46 11.97 5.33
C PHE A 310 30.98 12.19 3.89
N GLU A 311 31.62 11.48 2.95
CA GLU A 311 31.12 11.33 1.58
C GLU A 311 29.81 10.53 1.63
N LEU A 312 28.69 11.25 1.74
CA LEU A 312 27.38 10.73 1.37
C LEU A 312 26.96 11.45 0.09
N GLU A 313 26.77 10.65 -0.96
CA GLU A 313 26.29 10.99 -2.30
C GLU A 313 25.38 12.22 -2.32
N LEU A 314 25.82 13.22 -3.08
CA LEU A 314 25.25 14.57 -3.19
C LEU A 314 23.78 14.63 -3.67
N ASP A 315 23.15 13.51 -4.00
CA ASP A 315 21.83 13.46 -4.63
C ASP A 315 20.67 13.45 -3.62
N GLY A 316 20.84 12.88 -2.43
CA GLY A 316 19.78 12.81 -1.42
C GLY A 316 19.46 14.16 -0.77
N LEU A 317 20.49 14.97 -0.48
CA LEU A 317 20.34 16.31 0.11
C LEU A 317 19.81 17.34 -0.90
N ARG A 318 20.11 17.17 -2.19
CA ARG A 318 19.53 17.99 -3.27
C ARG A 318 18.03 17.75 -3.40
N LEU A 319 17.59 16.50 -3.29
CA LEU A 319 16.17 16.12 -3.30
C LEU A 319 15.40 16.71 -2.11
N LEU A 320 15.97 16.64 -0.90
CA LEU A 320 15.35 17.23 0.30
C LEU A 320 15.25 18.77 0.23
N ALA A 321 16.23 19.43 -0.39
CA ALA A 321 16.19 20.88 -0.61
C ALA A 321 15.19 21.28 -1.72
N LEU A 322 15.03 20.47 -2.77
CA LEU A 322 14.07 20.72 -3.86
C LEU A 322 12.62 20.56 -3.44
N ILE A 323 12.33 19.63 -2.52
CA ILE A 323 10.97 19.40 -2.00
C ILE A 323 10.48 20.62 -1.17
N ASN A 324 11.39 21.41 -0.61
CA ASN A 324 11.03 22.51 0.30
C ASN A 324 10.92 23.89 -0.39
N ASP A 325 11.24 24.01 -1.67
CA ASP A 325 11.12 25.27 -2.43
C ASP A 325 10.16 25.10 -3.62
N LYS A 326 8.93 25.59 -3.44
CA LYS A 326 7.83 25.50 -4.40
C LYS A 326 8.19 26.10 -5.77
N ARG A 327 9.15 27.05 -5.84
CA ARG A 327 9.57 27.69 -7.10
C ARG A 327 10.53 26.85 -7.93
N ALA A 328 11.28 25.94 -7.31
CA ALA A 328 12.21 25.04 -8.00
C ALA A 328 11.47 23.92 -8.76
N ILE A 329 10.33 23.47 -8.20
CA ILE A 329 9.45 22.49 -8.82
C ILE A 329 8.79 23.07 -10.09
N ASP A 330 8.32 24.33 -10.04
CA ASP A 330 7.72 25.01 -11.19
C ASP A 330 8.73 25.20 -12.35
N PHE A 331 10.01 25.42 -12.03
CA PHE A 331 11.08 25.54 -13.04
C PHE A 331 11.40 24.19 -13.71
N LEU A 332 11.40 23.09 -12.96
CA LEU A 332 11.66 21.75 -13.50
C LEU A 332 10.52 21.24 -14.39
N ILE A 333 9.27 21.56 -14.04
CA ILE A 333 8.08 21.27 -14.86
C ILE A 333 8.11 22.09 -16.16
N ALA A 334 8.54 23.35 -16.11
CA ALA A 334 8.70 24.18 -17.31
C ALA A 334 9.82 23.66 -18.23
N GLN A 335 10.88 23.06 -17.68
CA GLN A 335 12.00 22.53 -18.46
C GLN A 335 11.70 21.17 -19.11
N THR A 336 10.82 20.35 -18.52
CA THR A 336 10.38 19.06 -19.07
C THR A 336 9.28 19.17 -20.12
N LEU A 337 8.60 20.32 -20.22
CA LEU A 337 7.57 20.59 -21.23
C LEU A 337 8.11 21.22 -22.53
N ILE A 338 9.43 21.41 -22.65
CA ILE A 338 10.11 21.99 -23.83
C ILE A 338 11.07 20.98 -24.50
N GLN A 339 11.03 19.70 -24.10
CA GLN A 339 11.54 18.58 -24.92
C GLN A 339 10.36 17.76 -25.41
#